data_AF-A0A328P920-F1
#
_entry.id   AF-A0A328P920-F1
#
_cell.length_a   1.000
_cell.length_b   1.000
_cell.length_c   1.000
_cell.angle_alpha   90.00
_cell.angle_beta   90.00
_cell.angle_gamma   90.00
#
_symmetry.space_group_name_H-M   'P 1'
#
loop_
_entity.id
_entity.type
_entity.pdbx_description
1 polymer ?
#
loop_
_entity_poly.entity_id
_entity_poly.type
_entity_poly.pdbx_seq_one_letter_code
_entity_poly.pdbx_strand_id
1 'polypeptide(L)' 'PYMGLDVFEGKVVDMKEAGVLEPHRVKRQAIQSAAEAAEMILRIDDVIAAAGEEGEEEEGMEGMEGGMPPM' A
#
# COMPACT_ATOMS: atom_id res chain seq x y z
N PRO A 1 18.43 -31.34 -1.12
CA PRO A 1 18.05 -30.79 -2.45
C PRO A 1 17.14 -29.58 -2.24
N TYR A 2 17.41 -28.47 -2.94
CA TYR A 2 16.60 -27.25 -2.90
C TYR A 2 15.69 -27.20 -4.14
N MET A 3 14.72 -28.11 -4.20
CA MET A 3 13.84 -28.24 -5.36
C MET A 3 12.95 -27.00 -5.51
N GLY A 4 12.96 -26.40 -6.69
CA GLY A 4 12.09 -25.28 -7.06
C GLY A 4 11.64 -25.39 -8.51
N LEU A 5 10.76 -24.48 -8.93
CA LEU A 5 10.30 -24.37 -10.31
C LEU A 5 11.22 -23.44 -11.12
N ASP A 6 11.83 -23.94 -12.19
CA ASP A 6 12.38 -23.09 -13.24
C ASP A 6 11.22 -22.49 -14.03
N VAL A 7 11.06 -21.17 -13.96
CA VAL A 7 9.96 -20.46 -14.61
C VAL A 7 10.15 -20.28 -16.12
N PHE A 8 11.35 -20.49 -16.65
CA PHE A 8 11.64 -20.42 -18.08
C PHE A 8 11.33 -21.75 -18.78
N GLU A 9 11.72 -22.88 -18.16
CA GLU A 9 11.49 -24.21 -18.71
C GLU A 9 10.24 -24.92 -18.18
N GLY A 10 9.66 -24.43 -17.07
CA GLY A 10 8.50 -25.03 -16.42
C GLY A 10 8.79 -26.37 -15.73
N LYS A 11 10.05 -26.66 -15.40
CA LYS A 11 10.48 -27.93 -14.80
C LYS A 11 10.94 -27.74 -13.36
N VAL A 12 10.90 -28.83 -12.59
CA VAL A 12 11.49 -28.85 -11.24
C VAL A 12 13.00 -29.08 -11.36
N VAL A 13 13.78 -28.19 -10.74
CA VAL A 13 15.25 -28.27 -10.70
C VAL A 13 15.75 -27.96 -9.29
N ASP A 14 16.98 -28.37 -8.96
CA ASP A 14 17.65 -27.94 -7.73
C ASP A 14 18.13 -26.49 -7.87
N MET A 15 17.51 -25.58 -7.14
CA MET A 15 17.78 -24.14 -7.20
C MET A 15 19.18 -23.77 -6.71
N LYS A 16 19.77 -24.59 -5.83
CA LYS A 16 21.14 -24.36 -5.36
C LYS A 16 22.14 -24.67 -6.47
N GLU A 17 21.93 -25.73 -7.24
CA GLU A 17 22.76 -26.07 -8.40
C GLU A 17 22.57 -25.08 -9.56
N ALA A 18 21.34 -24.60 -9.76
CA ALA A 18 21.02 -23.54 -10.72
C ALA A 18 21.56 -22.15 -10.33
N GLY A 19 22.17 -22.00 -9.14
CA GLY A 19 22.73 -20.73 -8.66
C GLY A 19 21.70 -19.70 -8.22
N VAL A 20 20.43 -20.11 -8.05
CA VAL A 20 19.33 -19.25 -7.62
C VAL A 20 19.25 -19.27 -6.10
N LEU A 21 19.79 -18.22 -5.47
CA LEU A 21 19.88 -18.09 -4.01
C LEU A 21 19.19 -16.81 -3.54
N GLU A 22 18.54 -16.90 -2.38
CA GLU A 22 17.88 -15.76 -1.75
C GLU A 22 18.44 -15.53 -0.33
N PRO A 23 18.69 -14.28 0.07
CA PRO A 23 19.15 -14.00 1.43
C PRO A 23 18.11 -14.39 2.47
N HIS A 24 18.51 -15.22 3.44
CA HIS A 24 17.63 -15.68 4.52
C HIS A 24 16.90 -14.54 5.24
N ARG A 25 17.61 -13.44 5.52
CA ARG A 25 17.05 -12.27 6.21
C ARG A 25 15.92 -11.62 5.42
N VAL A 26 16.05 -11.53 4.10
CA VAL A 26 15.05 -10.90 3.23
C VAL A 26 13.77 -11.75 3.20
N LYS A 27 13.88 -13.08 3.02
CA LYS A 27 12.70 -13.95 3.02
C LYS A 27 11.99 -13.99 4.37
N ARG A 28 12.73 -14.06 5.47
CA ARG A 28 12.14 -14.00 6.81
C ARG A 28 11.33 -12.71 6.99
N GLN A 29 11.93 -11.57 6.66
CA GLN A 29 11.26 -10.27 6.80
C GLN A 29 10.05 -10.15 5.88
N ALA A 30 10.17 -10.59 4.62
CA ALA A 30 9.04 -10.57 3.68
C ALA A 30 7.84 -11.37 4.17
N ILE A 31 8.06 -12.57 4.73
CA ILE A 31 6.98 -13.41 5.29
C ILE A 31 6.38 -12.74 6.53
N GLN A 32 7.21 -12.19 7.43
CA GLN A 32 6.73 -11.49 8.63
C GLN A 32 5.88 -10.27 8.27
N SER A 33 6.37 -9.42 7.37
CA SER A 33 5.63 -8.23 6.93
C SER A 33 4.33 -8.59 6.21
N ALA A 34 4.32 -9.66 5.39
CA ALA A 34 3.10 -10.14 4.75
C ALA A 34 2.08 -10.64 5.80
N ALA A 35 2.54 -11.35 6.83
CA ALA A 35 1.67 -11.82 7.90
C ALA A 35 1.08 -10.65 8.71
N GLU A 36 1.89 -9.67 9.10
CA GLU A 36 1.45 -8.47 9.81
C GLU A 36 0.44 -7.66 8.96
N ALA A 37 0.70 -7.49 7.67
CA ALA A 37 -0.22 -6.81 6.76
C ALA A 37 -1.55 -7.56 6.62
N ALA A 38 -1.50 -8.89 6.45
CA ALA A 38 -2.70 -9.73 6.38
C ALA A 38 -3.50 -9.68 7.70
N GLU A 39 -2.81 -9.73 8.84
CA GLU A 39 -3.43 -9.60 10.16
C GLU A 39 -4.10 -8.24 10.34
N MET A 40 -3.46 -7.14 9.91
CA MET A 40 -4.08 -5.81 9.94
C MET A 40 -5.37 -5.79 9.13
N ILE A 41 -5.35 -6.33 7.91
CA ILE A 41 -6.54 -6.36 7.04
C ILE A 41 -7.66 -7.21 7.65
N LEU A 42 -7.35 -8.39 8.18
CA LEU A 42 -8.34 -9.30 8.76
C LEU A 42 -8.99 -8.75 10.05
N ARG A 43 -8.34 -7.81 10.73
CA ARG A 43 -8.86 -7.13 11.93
C ARG A 43 -9.72 -5.91 11.63
N ILE A 44 -9.82 -5.49 10.37
CA ILE A 44 -10.70 -4.38 9.99
C ILE A 44 -12.13 -4.92 9.95
N ASP A 45 -12.97 -4.40 10.84
CA ASP A 45 -14.40 -4.73 10.85
C ASP A 45 -15.15 -3.89 9.81
N ASP A 46 -14.97 -2.57 9.83
CA ASP A 46 -15.61 -1.62 8.93
C ASP A 46 -14.63 -0.55 8.43
N VAL A 47 -14.80 -0.13 7.18
CA VAL A 47 -14.11 1.02 6.59
C VAL A 47 -15.14 2.13 6.39
N ILE A 48 -15.07 3.18 7.20
CA ILE A 48 -15.89 4.38 7.00
C ILE A 48 -15.12 5.33 6.07
N ALA A 49 -15.53 5.40 4.80
CA ALA A 49 -15.01 6.37 3.86
C ALA A 49 -15.77 7.70 4.03
N ALA A 50 -15.05 8.78 4.33
CA ALA A 50 -15.61 10.11 4.17
C ALA A 50 -15.65 10.41 2.67
N ALA A 51 -16.85 10.52 2.09
CA ALA A 51 -16.99 11.20 0.81
C ALA A 51 -16.57 12.66 1.04
N GLY A 52 -15.55 13.13 0.34
CA GLY A 52 -15.33 14.57 0.24
C GLY A 52 -16.60 15.18 -0.36
N GLU A 53 -17.04 16.30 0.18
CA GLU A 53 -18.15 17.05 -0.40
C GLU A 53 -17.77 17.40 -1.85
N GLU A 54 -18.34 16.65 -2.81
CA GLU A 54 -18.31 17.03 -4.20
C GLU A 54 -19.27 18.22 -4.36
N GLY A 55 -18.71 19.43 -4.27
CA GLY A 55 -19.27 20.64 -4.87
C GLY A 55 -20.20 21.47 -3.99
N GLU A 56 -19.62 22.51 -3.37
CA GLU A 56 -20.18 23.86 -3.45
C GLU A 56 -19.02 24.82 -3.80
N GLU A 57 -18.63 24.83 -5.08
CA GLU A 57 -17.94 25.99 -5.65
C GLU A 57 -18.99 27.11 -5.84
N GLU A 58 -18.64 28.28 -5.29
CA GLU A 58 -19.11 29.62 -5.68
C GLU A 58 -20.62 29.94 -5.63
N GLU A 59 -21.13 30.39 -4.48
CA GLU A 59 -22.01 31.58 -4.42
C GLU A 59 -21.80 32.32 -3.08
N GLY A 60 -21.05 33.42 -3.11
CA GLY A 60 -20.85 34.24 -1.91
C GLY A 60 -19.73 35.27 -1.97
N MET A 61 -19.41 35.80 -3.15
CA MET A 61 -18.51 36.97 -3.28
C MET A 61 -19.31 38.27 -3.51
N GLU A 62 -20.38 38.46 -2.74
CA GLU A 62 -21.06 39.75 -2.62
C GLU A 62 -21.32 40.05 -1.14
N GLY A 63 -20.62 41.05 -0.59
CA GLY A 63 -21.03 41.68 0.67
C GLY A 63 -20.02 41.68 1.83
N MET A 64 -18.81 42.19 1.62
CA MET A 64 -18.02 42.78 2.72
C MET A 64 -17.34 44.08 2.28
N GLU A 65 -18.16 45.05 1.84
CA GLU A 65 -17.81 46.47 2.02
C GLU A 65 -18.03 46.81 3.50
N GLY A 66 -16.98 47.16 4.24
CA GLY A 66 -17.16 47.64 5.60
C GLY A 66 -15.92 47.71 6.48
N GLY A 67 -15.05 48.69 6.20
CA GLY A 67 -14.33 49.40 7.27
C GLY A 67 -12.96 48.88 7.66
N MET A 68 -11.93 49.38 6.97
CA MET A 68 -10.63 49.62 7.60
C MET A 68 -10.33 51.12 7.51
N PRO A 69 -10.33 51.87 8.63
CA PRO A 69 -9.90 53.26 8.62
C PRO A 69 -8.36 53.32 8.47
N PRO A 70 -7.84 54.31 7.72
CA PRO A 70 -6.41 54.42 7.45
C PRO A 70 -5.61 54.88 8.68
N MET A 71 -4.40 54.37 8.81
CA MET A 71 -3.27 55.07 9.43
C MET A 71 -2.41 55.66 8.32
#